data_AF-A0A961EXL7-F1
#
_entry.id   AF-A0A961EXL7-F1
#
_cell.length_a   1.000
_cell.length_b   1.000
_cell.length_c   1.000
_cell.angle_alpha   90.00
_cell.angle_beta   90.00
_cell.angle_gamma   90.00
#
_symmetry.space_group_name_H-M   'P 1'
#
loop_
_entity.id
_entity.type
_entity.pdbx_description
1 polymer ?
#
loop_
_entity_poly.entity_id
_entity_poly.type
_entity_poly.pdbx_seq_one_letter_code
_entity_poly.pdbx_strand_id
1 'polypeptide(L)'
;MRFILRLTTIFALTMTALAGCRSLEPTDIPDAGSLLPFDPLRVELAWDVFGMRVDMRRQTRTYTTTRMDSSGQMITEQRTEPVPYHYLGVDLGNGLFLDANLNLGMDIIKLFELENKASFTIVKTDDSFFGGSTTFRKNGNRVTIDHGTFGGTTEVDLLENGATFRGGWLSSDQDIRLEQNGSEIVYDPHGIFGSWSIARIYKTDRGARIPGFWNDSEILLLDEDNVRMGNRLSIERKPDEITIHSGLYGGSGTYHLRRSANRIVFYNDDLEGFRMDFSQRELTVYRATGGISTYTTVYSIGE
;
A
#
# COMPACT_ATOMS: atom_id res chain seq x y z
N MET A 1 7.51 51.39 -17.80
CA MET A 1 7.47 50.04 -18.43
C MET A 1 8.14 48.94 -17.59
N ARG A 2 9.35 49.14 -17.03
CA ARG A 2 10.04 48.11 -16.21
C ARG A 2 9.37 47.76 -14.86
N PHE A 3 8.54 48.64 -14.31
CA PHE A 3 7.85 48.43 -13.03
C PHE A 3 6.61 47.52 -13.17
N ILE A 4 5.85 47.68 -14.26
CA ILE A 4 4.68 46.85 -14.57
C ILE A 4 5.10 45.40 -14.81
N LEU A 5 6.20 45.18 -15.55
CA LEU A 5 6.72 43.83 -15.83
C LEU A 5 7.13 43.08 -14.55
N ARG A 6 7.70 43.77 -13.55
CA ARG A 6 8.07 43.16 -12.26
C ARG A 6 6.85 42.79 -11.41
N LEU A 7 5.78 43.58 -11.49
CA LEU A 7 4.53 43.27 -10.79
C LEU A 7 3.83 42.05 -11.39
N THR A 8 3.83 41.92 -12.73
CA THR A 8 3.22 40.76 -13.40
C THR A 8 3.98 39.46 -13.13
N THR A 9 5.31 39.49 -13.06
CA THR A 9 6.12 38.31 -12.72
C THR A 9 5.91 37.87 -11.28
N ILE A 10 5.80 38.81 -10.32
CA ILE A 10 5.49 38.48 -8.92
C ILE A 10 4.06 37.92 -8.80
N PHE A 11 3.09 38.49 -9.51
CA PHE A 11 1.70 38.00 -9.48
C PHE A 11 1.57 36.60 -10.10
N ALA A 12 2.26 36.34 -11.22
CA ALA A 12 2.32 35.01 -11.84
C ALA A 12 3.04 33.98 -10.95
N LEU A 13 4.11 34.38 -10.24
CA LEU A 13 4.83 33.52 -9.29
C LEU A 13 4.03 33.24 -8.02
N THR A 14 3.17 34.18 -7.59
CA THR A 14 2.28 34.00 -6.43
C THR A 14 1.07 33.14 -6.78
N MET A 15 0.55 33.24 -8.01
CA MET A 15 -0.54 32.39 -8.52
C MET A 15 -0.11 30.93 -8.73
N THR A 16 1.14 30.67 -9.14
CA THR A 16 1.66 29.28 -9.22
C THR A 16 2.03 28.70 -7.86
N ALA A 17 2.29 29.53 -6.84
CA ALA A 17 2.58 29.07 -5.48
C ALA A 17 1.33 28.67 -4.68
N LEU A 18 0.13 29.10 -5.07
CA LEU A 18 -1.13 28.76 -4.41
C LEU A 18 -1.82 27.49 -4.95
N ALA A 19 -1.31 26.91 -6.05
CA ALA A 19 -1.89 25.73 -6.70
C ALA A 19 -1.45 24.39 -6.09
N GLY A 20 -0.73 24.41 -4.97
CA GLY A 20 0.04 23.27 -4.47
C GLY A 20 -0.30 22.79 -3.07
N CYS A 21 -1.53 22.94 -2.58
CA CYS A 21 -1.97 22.20 -1.41
C CYS A 21 -3.40 21.75 -1.70
N ARG A 22 -3.58 20.50 -2.17
CA ARG A 22 -4.92 19.96 -2.37
C ARG A 22 -5.16 18.84 -1.37
N SER A 23 -5.92 19.16 -0.32
CA SER A 23 -6.64 18.18 0.49
C SER A 23 -7.76 17.56 -0.34
N LEU A 24 -8.37 16.47 0.13
CA LEU A 24 -9.67 16.07 -0.38
C LEU A 24 -10.69 17.20 -0.12
N GLU A 25 -11.69 17.28 -0.98
CA GLU A 25 -12.84 18.15 -0.79
C GLU A 25 -13.92 17.40 -0.01
N PRO A 26 -14.76 18.07 0.80
CA PRO A 26 -15.88 17.40 1.47
C PRO A 26 -16.81 16.64 0.51
N THR A 27 -16.93 17.11 -0.73
CA THR A 27 -17.67 16.48 -1.84
C THR A 27 -17.04 15.19 -2.35
N ASP A 28 -15.79 14.90 -1.98
CA ASP A 28 -15.15 13.62 -2.27
C ASP A 28 -15.71 12.51 -1.38
N ILE A 29 -16.11 12.84 -0.15
CA ILE A 29 -16.67 11.90 0.82
C ILE A 29 -18.08 11.50 0.37
N PRO A 30 -18.41 10.19 0.26
CA PRO A 30 -19.74 9.77 -0.16
C PRO A 30 -20.82 10.25 0.82
N ASP A 31 -21.97 10.65 0.27
CA ASP A 31 -23.14 11.02 1.07
C ASP A 31 -23.62 9.84 1.92
N ALA A 32 -24.13 10.13 3.12
CA ALA A 32 -24.56 9.11 4.08
C ALA A 32 -25.57 8.10 3.50
N GLY A 33 -26.48 8.55 2.63
CA GLY A 33 -27.47 7.68 1.98
C GLY A 33 -26.91 6.74 0.89
N SER A 34 -25.65 6.93 0.51
CA SER A 34 -24.95 6.12 -0.51
C SER A 34 -23.91 5.15 0.08
N LEU A 35 -23.72 5.20 1.40
CA LEU A 35 -22.74 4.37 2.09
C LEU A 35 -23.17 2.91 2.06
N LEU A 36 -22.22 2.05 1.71
CA LEU A 36 -22.38 0.61 1.78
C LEU A 36 -21.78 0.08 3.08
N PRO A 37 -22.38 -0.97 3.66
CA PRO A 37 -21.88 -1.50 4.91
C PRO A 37 -20.52 -2.18 4.71
N PHE A 38 -19.69 -2.21 5.76
CA PHE A 38 -18.47 -3.02 5.85
C PHE A 38 -18.77 -4.38 6.46
N ASP A 39 -18.09 -5.40 5.93
CA ASP A 39 -18.13 -6.77 6.45
C ASP A 39 -17.35 -6.84 7.78
N PRO A 40 -17.62 -7.83 8.66
CA PRO A 40 -16.86 -8.04 9.88
C PRO A 40 -15.34 -8.04 9.65
N LEU A 41 -14.61 -7.47 10.60
CA LEU A 41 -13.15 -7.56 10.60
C LEU A 41 -12.72 -9.00 10.87
N ARG A 42 -11.55 -9.36 10.35
CA ARG A 42 -10.92 -10.65 10.57
C ARG A 42 -9.43 -10.46 10.81
N VAL A 43 -8.74 -11.51 11.24
CA VAL A 43 -7.29 -11.54 11.35
C VAL A 43 -6.83 -12.88 10.81
N GLU A 44 -6.50 -12.91 9.53
CA GLU A 44 -6.11 -14.12 8.82
C GLU A 44 -4.70 -13.98 8.24
N LEU A 45 -3.91 -15.05 8.35
CA LEU A 45 -2.60 -15.08 7.69
C LEU A 45 -2.82 -15.03 6.18
N ALA A 46 -2.12 -14.13 5.51
CA ALA A 46 -2.29 -13.95 4.08
C ALA A 46 -0.96 -13.56 3.42
N TRP A 47 -0.95 -13.68 2.10
CA TRP A 47 0.11 -13.17 1.27
C TRP A 47 -0.46 -12.47 0.05
N ASP A 48 0.30 -11.53 -0.47
CA ASP A 48 -0.05 -10.78 -1.66
C ASP A 48 1.19 -10.75 -2.57
N VAL A 49 1.17 -11.63 -3.58
CA VAL A 49 2.25 -11.73 -4.57
C VAL A 49 2.22 -10.62 -5.61
N PHE A 50 1.11 -9.87 -5.69
CA PHE A 50 0.96 -8.79 -6.64
C PHE A 50 1.56 -7.48 -6.10
N GLY A 51 1.58 -7.30 -4.78
CA GLY A 51 2.04 -6.08 -4.14
C GLY A 51 1.20 -4.85 -4.55
N MET A 52 -0.01 -5.08 -5.06
CA MET A 52 -0.89 -4.02 -5.59
C MET A 52 -1.74 -3.47 -4.46
N ARG A 53 -1.16 -2.48 -3.76
CA ARG A 53 -1.83 -1.84 -2.62
C ARG A 53 -1.83 -0.33 -2.74
N VAL A 54 -2.90 0.28 -2.26
CA VAL A 54 -2.95 1.72 -2.00
C VAL A 54 -2.54 1.97 -0.55
N ASP A 55 -1.40 2.63 -0.36
CA ASP A 55 -0.85 2.91 0.97
C ASP A 55 -1.82 3.73 1.83
N MET A 56 -2.23 3.22 2.99
CA MET A 56 -2.93 4.01 4.00
C MET A 56 -1.92 4.59 4.99
N ARG A 57 -1.00 3.73 5.46
CA ARG A 57 0.13 4.10 6.34
C ARG A 57 1.36 3.29 5.94
N ARG A 58 2.39 3.99 5.47
CA ARG A 58 3.63 3.41 4.93
C ARG A 58 4.81 3.73 5.83
N GLN A 59 5.61 2.72 6.18
CA GLN A 59 6.88 2.96 6.86
C GLN A 59 7.85 3.68 5.92
N THR A 60 8.62 4.61 6.45
CA THR A 60 9.73 5.23 5.73
C THR A 60 11.04 5.05 6.48
N ARG A 61 12.16 5.01 5.76
CA ARG A 61 13.51 5.05 6.31
C ARG A 61 14.20 6.33 5.85
N THR A 62 14.85 7.01 6.79
CA THR A 62 15.66 8.19 6.49
C THR A 62 17.13 7.80 6.48
N TYR A 63 17.77 8.01 5.33
CA TYR A 63 19.19 7.84 5.12
C TYR A 63 19.86 9.20 5.22
N THR A 64 20.95 9.28 5.99
CA THR A 64 21.77 10.48 6.09
C THR A 64 23.12 10.19 5.45
N THR A 65 23.41 10.85 4.34
CA THR A 65 24.68 10.73 3.62
C THR A 65 25.46 12.01 3.85
N THR A 66 26.68 11.90 4.35
CA THR A 66 27.59 13.05 4.43
C THR A 66 28.72 12.86 3.43
N ARG A 67 28.92 13.85 2.55
CA ARG A 67 29.96 13.83 1.52
C ARG A 67 30.69 15.16 1.48
N MET A 68 31.97 15.13 1.13
CA MET A 68 32.74 16.33 0.86
C MET A 68 32.50 16.74 -0.60
N ASP A 69 32.17 18.00 -0.84
CA ASP A 69 32.04 18.54 -2.19
C ASP A 69 33.40 18.90 -2.81
N SER A 70 33.37 19.36 -4.05
CA SER A 70 34.58 19.77 -4.78
C SER A 70 35.28 20.99 -4.20
N SER A 71 34.66 21.72 -3.27
CA SER A 71 35.22 22.87 -2.57
C SER A 71 35.81 22.52 -1.20
N GLY A 72 35.72 21.25 -0.78
CA GLY A 72 36.17 20.78 0.53
C GLY A 72 35.13 20.99 1.64
N GLN A 73 33.91 21.42 1.30
CA GLN A 73 32.82 21.59 2.25
C GLN A 73 32.12 20.25 2.49
N MET A 74 31.81 19.95 3.76
CA MET A 74 30.96 18.82 4.10
C MET A 74 29.50 19.16 3.84
N ILE A 75 28.85 18.37 2.98
CA ILE A 75 27.41 18.43 2.70
C ILE A 75 26.76 17.20 3.33
N THR A 76 25.73 17.43 4.13
CA THR A 76 24.86 16.39 4.65
C THR A 76 23.55 16.40 3.89
N GLU A 77 23.23 15.29 3.25
CA GLU A 77 21.98 15.07 2.52
C GLU A 77 21.15 14.04 3.29
N GLN A 78 19.87 14.36 3.49
CA GLN A 78 18.89 13.42 4.02
C GLN A 78 17.96 12.98 2.91
N ARG A 79 17.75 11.68 2.80
CA ARG A 79 16.79 11.09 1.87
C ARG A 79 15.85 10.19 2.64
N THR A 80 14.56 10.44 2.54
CA THR A 80 13.53 9.58 3.10
C THR A 80 12.92 8.75 1.98
N GLU A 81 12.90 7.44 2.17
CA GLU A 81 12.36 6.48 1.20
C GLU A 81 11.32 5.57 1.87
N PRO A 82 10.24 5.19 1.18
CA PRO A 82 9.31 4.19 1.69
C PRO A 82 10.01 2.83 1.82
N VAL A 83 9.76 2.13 2.93
CA VAL A 83 10.19 0.73 3.09
C VAL A 83 9.38 -0.12 2.10
N PRO A 84 9.99 -1.04 1.34
CA PRO A 84 9.25 -1.88 0.40
C PRO A 84 8.12 -2.70 1.05
N TYR A 85 7.11 -3.08 0.24
CA TYR A 85 6.08 -4.01 0.71
C TYR A 85 6.72 -5.36 1.02
N HIS A 86 6.17 -6.02 2.04
CA HIS A 86 6.42 -7.42 2.27
C HIS A 86 5.27 -8.25 1.67
N TYR A 87 5.59 -9.42 1.11
CA TYR A 87 4.58 -10.30 0.53
C TYR A 87 3.70 -10.96 1.59
N LEU A 88 4.30 -11.38 2.71
CA LEU A 88 3.54 -11.87 3.86
C LEU A 88 2.86 -10.72 4.61
N GLY A 89 1.69 -11.01 5.15
CA GLY A 89 0.97 -10.10 6.04
C GLY A 89 -0.24 -10.76 6.69
N VAL A 90 -1.16 -9.89 7.08
CA VAL A 90 -2.40 -10.25 7.73
C VAL A 90 -3.54 -9.54 7.00
N ASP A 91 -4.53 -10.33 6.57
CA ASP A 91 -5.80 -9.84 6.05
C ASP A 91 -6.68 -9.42 7.22
N LEU A 92 -7.11 -8.16 7.19
CA LEU A 92 -7.93 -7.53 8.22
C LEU A 92 -9.43 -7.44 7.84
N GLY A 93 -9.80 -7.95 6.67
CA GLY A 93 -11.13 -7.83 6.06
C GLY A 93 -11.28 -6.55 5.24
N ASN A 94 -12.32 -6.49 4.41
CA ASN A 94 -12.67 -5.29 3.61
C ASN A 94 -11.55 -4.74 2.71
N GLY A 95 -10.61 -5.60 2.29
CA GLY A 95 -9.42 -5.21 1.52
C GLY A 95 -8.29 -4.60 2.36
N LEU A 96 -8.44 -4.45 3.68
CA LEU A 96 -7.37 -3.98 4.56
C LEU A 96 -6.30 -5.07 4.71
N PHE A 97 -5.05 -4.70 4.48
CA PHE A 97 -3.90 -5.61 4.58
C PHE A 97 -2.77 -4.95 5.36
N LEU A 98 -2.24 -5.65 6.37
CA LEU A 98 -1.08 -5.24 7.14
C LEU A 98 0.08 -6.20 6.86
N ASP A 99 1.13 -5.72 6.21
CA ASP A 99 2.26 -6.58 5.85
C ASP A 99 3.25 -6.81 6.99
N ALA A 100 4.20 -7.73 6.78
CA ALA A 100 5.23 -8.05 7.77
C ALA A 100 6.18 -6.87 8.07
N ASN A 101 6.23 -5.85 7.21
CA ASN A 101 6.91 -4.58 7.45
C ASN A 101 5.98 -3.54 8.11
N LEU A 102 4.80 -3.96 8.56
CA LEU A 102 3.75 -3.16 9.21
C LEU A 102 3.15 -2.06 8.32
N ASN A 103 3.28 -2.17 7.00
CA ASN A 103 2.62 -1.24 6.09
C ASN A 103 1.15 -1.61 5.99
N LEU A 104 0.29 -0.64 6.32
CA LEU A 104 -1.15 -0.77 6.19
C LEU A 104 -1.57 -0.20 4.84
N GLY A 105 -2.24 -1.02 4.04
CA GLY A 105 -2.76 -0.61 2.74
C GLY A 105 -4.06 -1.31 2.38
N MET A 106 -4.68 -0.81 1.32
CA MET A 106 -5.84 -1.43 0.67
C MET A 106 -5.36 -2.33 -0.47
N ASP A 107 -5.60 -3.64 -0.37
CA ASP A 107 -5.27 -4.64 -1.38
C ASP A 107 -6.28 -4.60 -2.54
N ILE A 108 -5.80 -4.20 -3.72
CA ILE A 108 -6.64 -4.00 -4.91
C ILE A 108 -7.16 -5.33 -5.44
N ILE A 109 -6.38 -6.42 -5.35
CA ILE A 109 -6.82 -7.74 -5.83
C ILE A 109 -8.02 -8.21 -5.03
N LYS A 110 -7.99 -8.02 -3.71
CA LYS A 110 -9.09 -8.39 -2.82
C LYS A 110 -10.31 -7.50 -2.98
N LEU A 111 -10.11 -6.19 -3.11
CA LEU A 111 -11.22 -5.23 -3.30
C LEU A 111 -12.07 -5.54 -4.52
N PHE A 112 -11.47 -6.08 -5.58
CA PHE A 112 -12.15 -6.44 -6.82
C PHE A 112 -12.43 -7.94 -6.94
N GLU A 113 -12.21 -8.71 -5.87
CA GLU A 113 -12.43 -10.16 -5.84
C GLU A 113 -11.71 -10.91 -6.99
N LEU A 114 -10.55 -10.40 -7.41
CA LEU A 114 -9.82 -10.92 -8.57
C LEU A 114 -9.03 -12.19 -8.23
N GLU A 115 -8.82 -12.49 -6.96
CA GLU A 115 -8.11 -13.68 -6.47
C GLU A 115 -8.69 -14.98 -7.04
N ASN A 116 -10.03 -15.07 -7.13
CA ASN A 116 -10.76 -16.25 -7.59
C ASN A 116 -10.95 -16.31 -9.11
N LYS A 117 -10.57 -15.26 -9.85
CA LYS A 117 -10.70 -15.23 -11.32
C LYS A 117 -9.63 -16.09 -11.97
N ALA A 118 -10.00 -16.89 -12.97
CA ALA A 118 -9.05 -17.73 -13.69
C ALA A 118 -8.00 -16.91 -14.45
N SER A 119 -8.41 -15.78 -15.02
CA SER A 119 -7.51 -14.84 -15.69
C SER A 119 -7.92 -13.40 -15.45
N PHE A 120 -6.93 -12.51 -15.49
CA PHE A 120 -7.13 -11.07 -15.60
C PHE A 120 -5.83 -10.40 -16.04
N THR A 121 -5.95 -9.17 -16.53
CA THR A 121 -4.82 -8.27 -16.74
C THR A 121 -5.09 -6.95 -16.04
N ILE A 122 -4.14 -6.46 -15.26
CA ILE A 122 -4.16 -5.11 -14.70
C ILE A 122 -2.97 -4.33 -15.25
N VAL A 123 -3.23 -3.18 -15.84
CA VAL A 123 -2.19 -2.22 -16.20
C VAL A 123 -2.23 -1.08 -15.20
N LYS A 124 -1.15 -0.92 -14.43
CA LYS A 124 -0.94 0.20 -13.53
C LYS A 124 -0.14 1.28 -14.28
N THR A 125 -0.71 2.48 -14.38
CA THR A 125 -0.05 3.66 -14.93
C THR A 125 0.02 4.75 -13.86
N ASP A 126 1.23 5.25 -13.61
CA ASP A 126 1.49 6.35 -12.67
C ASP A 126 1.78 7.64 -13.46
N ASP A 127 1.06 8.73 -13.17
CA ASP A 127 1.18 10.04 -13.86
C ASP A 127 2.48 10.82 -13.54
N SER A 128 3.53 10.15 -13.06
CA SER A 128 4.81 10.79 -12.75
C SER A 128 5.64 11.08 -14.02
N PHE A 129 6.52 12.10 -13.98
CA PHE A 129 7.38 12.51 -15.10
C PHE A 129 8.31 11.38 -15.62
N PHE A 130 8.47 10.29 -14.86
CA PHE A 130 9.20 9.08 -15.23
C PHE A 130 8.28 7.84 -15.35
N GLY A 131 6.97 8.04 -15.50
CA GLY A 131 5.92 7.03 -15.38
C GLY A 131 6.13 5.83 -16.30
N GLY A 132 6.58 4.72 -15.72
CA GLY A 132 6.50 3.40 -16.34
C GLY A 132 5.13 2.77 -16.07
N SER A 133 4.63 1.99 -17.02
CA SER A 133 3.48 1.11 -16.77
C SER A 133 3.95 -0.22 -16.20
N THR A 134 3.33 -0.70 -15.13
CA THR A 134 3.50 -2.08 -14.68
C THR A 134 2.29 -2.91 -15.11
N THR A 135 2.50 -4.05 -15.76
CA THR A 135 1.41 -4.93 -16.17
C THR A 135 1.43 -6.22 -15.36
N PHE A 136 0.31 -6.51 -14.69
CA PHE A 136 0.06 -7.73 -13.94
C PHE A 136 -0.86 -8.62 -14.77
N ARG A 137 -0.48 -9.87 -15.00
CA ARG A 137 -1.30 -10.84 -15.72
C ARG A 137 -1.45 -12.09 -14.88
N LYS A 138 -2.68 -12.55 -14.67
CA LYS A 138 -2.97 -13.87 -14.12
C LYS A 138 -3.53 -14.75 -15.24
N ASN A 139 -3.03 -15.98 -15.36
CA ASN A 139 -3.59 -17.01 -16.22
C ASN A 139 -3.50 -18.37 -15.52
N GLY A 140 -4.65 -18.87 -15.09
CA GLY A 140 -4.76 -20.01 -14.20
C GLY A 140 -3.97 -19.77 -12.91
N ASN A 141 -2.99 -20.62 -12.66
CA ASN A 141 -2.14 -20.52 -11.48
C ASN A 141 -0.86 -19.72 -11.72
N ARG A 142 -0.67 -19.08 -12.87
CA ARG A 142 0.53 -18.29 -13.14
C ARG A 142 0.23 -16.80 -13.09
N VAL A 143 1.10 -16.06 -12.43
CA VAL A 143 1.14 -14.60 -12.43
C VAL A 143 2.43 -14.12 -13.11
N THR A 144 2.30 -13.11 -13.96
CA THR A 144 3.42 -12.42 -14.59
C THR A 144 3.31 -10.93 -14.30
N ILE A 145 4.39 -10.35 -13.77
CA ILE A 145 4.50 -8.93 -13.47
C ILE A 145 5.60 -8.35 -14.37
N ASP A 146 5.19 -7.50 -15.30
CA ASP A 146 6.07 -6.80 -16.24
C ASP A 146 6.23 -5.36 -15.75
N HIS A 147 7.44 -5.01 -15.30
CA HIS A 147 7.76 -3.70 -14.75
C HIS A 147 8.10 -2.64 -15.82
N GLY A 148 7.85 -2.93 -17.10
CA GLY A 148 8.04 -2.00 -18.22
C GLY A 148 9.47 -1.92 -18.75
N THR A 149 9.76 -0.92 -19.58
CA THR A 149 10.95 -0.85 -20.47
C THR A 149 12.32 -0.99 -19.79
N PHE A 150 12.42 -0.68 -18.50
CA PHE A 150 13.66 -0.79 -17.72
C PHE A 150 13.55 -1.77 -16.55
N GLY A 151 12.38 -2.38 -16.37
CA GLY A 151 12.11 -3.34 -15.32
C GLY A 151 12.22 -4.77 -15.84
N GLY A 152 12.60 -5.70 -14.96
CA GLY A 152 12.55 -7.12 -15.26
C GLY A 152 11.10 -7.64 -15.29
N THR A 153 10.95 -8.91 -15.67
CA THR A 153 9.71 -9.65 -15.51
C THR A 153 9.83 -10.54 -14.28
N THR A 154 8.82 -10.51 -13.40
CA THR A 154 8.67 -11.48 -12.31
C THR A 154 7.60 -12.49 -12.70
N GLU A 155 7.91 -13.77 -12.55
CA GLU A 155 6.94 -14.86 -12.71
C GLU A 155 6.68 -15.50 -11.35
N VAL A 156 5.42 -15.80 -11.09
CA VAL A 156 4.98 -16.45 -9.85
C VAL A 156 4.04 -17.59 -10.21
N ASP A 157 4.31 -18.79 -9.70
CA ASP A 157 3.34 -19.87 -9.71
C ASP A 157 2.58 -19.89 -8.38
N LEU A 158 1.26 -19.79 -8.45
CA LEU A 158 0.34 -19.91 -7.33
C LEU A 158 0.10 -21.40 -7.04
N LEU A 159 0.21 -21.74 -5.76
CA LEU A 159 -0.01 -23.08 -5.25
C LEU A 159 -1.21 -23.04 -4.30
N GLU A 160 -1.81 -24.20 -4.03
CA GLU A 160 -2.96 -24.31 -3.11
C GLU A 160 -2.64 -23.73 -1.72
N ASN A 161 -1.40 -23.94 -1.25
CA ASN A 161 -0.94 -23.52 0.06
C ASN A 161 0.21 -22.51 -0.01
N GLY A 162 0.34 -21.74 -1.09
CA GLY A 162 1.47 -20.81 -1.20
C GLY A 162 1.71 -20.24 -2.60
N ALA A 163 2.95 -19.83 -2.84
CA ALA A 163 3.39 -19.34 -4.13
C ALA A 163 4.91 -19.49 -4.29
N THR A 164 5.37 -19.69 -5.52
CA THR A 164 6.80 -19.73 -5.86
C THR A 164 7.12 -18.62 -6.84
N PHE A 165 7.97 -17.68 -6.43
CA PHE A 165 8.56 -16.67 -7.30
C PHE A 165 9.71 -17.29 -8.04
N ARG A 166 9.63 -17.31 -9.38
CA ARG A 166 10.69 -17.86 -10.21
C ARG A 166 11.83 -16.85 -10.35
N GLY A 167 13.03 -17.30 -10.00
CA GLY A 167 14.23 -16.53 -10.22
C GLY A 167 14.62 -16.50 -11.71
N GLY A 168 15.22 -15.40 -12.16
CA GLY A 168 15.93 -15.37 -13.46
C GLY A 168 17.16 -16.29 -13.45
N TRP A 169 17.83 -16.45 -14.59
CA TRP A 169 18.98 -17.36 -14.83
C TRP A 169 20.06 -17.43 -13.71
N LEU A 170 20.21 -16.38 -12.87
CA LEU A 170 21.21 -16.28 -11.80
C LEU A 170 20.65 -16.20 -10.36
N SER A 171 19.33 -16.25 -10.17
CA SER A 171 18.68 -16.20 -8.86
C SER A 171 17.89 -17.47 -8.62
N SER A 172 17.94 -18.01 -7.41
CA SER A 172 17.06 -19.11 -7.01
C SER A 172 15.64 -18.63 -6.72
N ASP A 173 14.73 -19.59 -6.78
CA ASP A 173 13.31 -19.37 -6.52
C ASP A 173 13.07 -18.95 -5.06
N GLN A 174 12.01 -18.19 -4.83
CA GLN A 174 11.60 -17.76 -3.50
C GLN A 174 10.22 -18.33 -3.23
N ASP A 175 10.00 -18.87 -2.03
CA ASP A 175 8.76 -19.58 -1.73
C ASP A 175 7.98 -18.89 -0.61
N ILE A 176 6.67 -18.83 -0.79
CA ILE A 176 5.69 -18.60 0.26
C ILE A 176 4.97 -19.92 0.52
N ARG A 177 4.88 -20.34 1.78
CA ARG A 177 4.20 -21.59 2.16
C ARG A 177 3.38 -21.40 3.42
N LEU A 178 2.15 -21.89 3.38
CA LEU A 178 1.36 -22.18 4.57
C LEU A 178 1.84 -23.51 5.15
N GLU A 179 2.28 -23.46 6.40
CA GLU A 179 2.77 -24.60 7.15
C GLU A 179 1.84 -24.92 8.33
N GLN A 180 2.06 -26.08 8.96
CA GLN A 180 1.39 -26.47 10.21
C GLN A 180 -0.15 -26.39 10.15
N ASN A 181 -0.77 -26.88 9.07
CA ASN A 181 -2.22 -26.78 8.83
C ASN A 181 -2.75 -25.32 8.81
N GLY A 182 -1.94 -24.37 8.36
CA GLY A 182 -2.32 -22.97 8.22
C GLY A 182 -2.16 -22.12 9.49
N SER A 183 -1.50 -22.63 10.53
CA SER A 183 -1.14 -21.82 11.71
C SER A 183 0.14 -20.99 11.51
N GLU A 184 0.87 -21.22 10.41
CA GLU A 184 2.10 -20.50 10.10
C GLU A 184 2.15 -20.19 8.59
N ILE A 185 2.64 -19.01 8.24
CA ILE A 185 3.03 -18.68 6.88
C ILE A 185 4.50 -18.27 6.84
N VAL A 186 5.24 -18.87 5.91
CA VAL A 186 6.69 -18.72 5.78
C VAL A 186 7.01 -18.13 4.42
N TYR A 187 7.98 -17.22 4.38
CA TYR A 187 8.61 -16.73 3.18
C TYR A 187 10.10 -17.04 3.25
N ASP A 188 10.56 -17.88 2.31
CA ASP A 188 11.95 -18.31 2.19
C ASP A 188 12.55 -17.77 0.88
N PRO A 189 13.35 -16.70 0.95
CA PRO A 189 14.08 -16.21 -0.20
C PRO A 189 15.31 -17.09 -0.41
N HIS A 190 15.19 -18.25 -1.06
CA HIS A 190 16.36 -19.06 -1.36
C HIS A 190 17.32 -18.24 -2.25
N GLY A 191 18.62 -18.17 -1.93
CA GLY A 191 19.67 -17.65 -2.84
C GLY A 191 20.98 -17.12 -2.25
N ILE A 192 21.96 -16.90 -3.14
CA ILE A 192 23.33 -16.40 -2.85
C ILE A 192 23.37 -14.94 -2.35
N PHE A 193 22.27 -14.22 -2.45
CA PHE A 193 22.04 -12.94 -1.76
C PHE A 193 21.18 -13.16 -0.50
N GLY A 194 21.61 -14.07 0.38
CA GLY A 194 20.99 -14.43 1.66
C GLY A 194 20.88 -13.30 2.70
N SER A 195 20.70 -12.06 2.25
CA SER A 195 20.54 -10.85 3.04
C SER A 195 19.11 -10.65 3.53
N TRP A 196 18.13 -11.44 3.05
CA TRP A 196 16.77 -11.46 3.57
C TRP A 196 16.63 -12.74 4.38
N SER A 197 16.51 -12.61 5.70
CA SER A 197 16.25 -13.76 6.58
C SER A 197 14.85 -14.31 6.29
N ILE A 198 14.68 -15.63 6.42
CA ILE A 198 13.37 -16.29 6.41
C ILE A 198 12.40 -15.49 7.28
N ALA A 199 11.27 -15.09 6.70
CA ALA A 199 10.22 -14.36 7.39
C ALA A 199 9.08 -15.32 7.71
N ARG A 200 8.43 -15.13 8.87
CA ARG A 200 7.35 -15.99 9.35
C ARG A 200 6.25 -15.14 9.96
N ILE A 201 5.00 -15.53 9.83
CA ILE A 201 3.88 -14.98 10.60
C ILE A 201 3.11 -16.16 11.19
N TYR A 202 2.72 -16.04 12.45
CA TYR A 202 2.03 -17.09 13.18
C TYR A 202 0.59 -16.71 13.45
N LYS A 203 -0.32 -17.68 13.39
CA LYS A 203 -1.67 -17.56 13.92
C LYS A 203 -1.61 -17.70 15.45
N THR A 204 -2.44 -16.93 16.14
CA THR A 204 -2.68 -17.06 17.58
C THR A 204 -4.15 -17.36 17.81
N ASP A 205 -4.52 -17.72 19.04
CA ASP A 205 -5.93 -18.02 19.39
C ASP A 205 -6.87 -16.85 19.08
N ARG A 206 -6.35 -15.62 19.11
CA ARG A 206 -7.12 -14.38 18.94
C ARG A 206 -6.65 -13.54 17.76
N GLY A 207 -5.80 -14.06 16.87
CA GLY A 207 -5.34 -13.30 15.72
C GLY A 207 -4.02 -13.80 15.14
N ALA A 208 -3.03 -12.91 15.04
CA ALA A 208 -1.75 -13.19 14.38
C ALA A 208 -0.56 -12.49 15.06
N ARG A 209 0.64 -13.01 14.84
CA ARG A 209 1.88 -12.47 15.37
C ARG A 209 2.92 -12.36 14.26
N ILE A 210 3.38 -11.13 14.04
CA ILE A 210 4.48 -10.80 13.13
C ILE A 210 5.76 -10.62 13.97
N PRO A 211 6.74 -11.53 13.89
CA PRO A 211 8.00 -11.40 14.59
C PRO A 211 8.76 -10.14 14.13
N GLY A 212 9.24 -9.36 15.10
CA GLY A 212 10.07 -8.19 14.83
C GLY A 212 11.49 -8.39 15.34
N PHE A 213 12.43 -7.57 14.88
CA PHE A 213 13.83 -7.67 15.32
C PHE A 213 14.01 -7.40 16.82
N TRP A 214 13.25 -6.46 17.38
CA TRP A 214 13.32 -6.09 18.80
C TRP A 214 12.11 -6.55 19.63
N ASN A 215 10.92 -6.58 19.01
CA ASN A 215 9.67 -7.01 19.65
C ASN A 215 8.73 -7.53 18.58
N ASP A 216 8.02 -8.60 18.91
CA ASP A 216 6.93 -9.13 18.11
C ASP A 216 5.76 -8.13 18.07
N SER A 217 5.08 -8.09 16.93
CA SER A 217 3.86 -7.33 16.75
C SER A 217 2.68 -8.30 16.77
N GLU A 218 1.97 -8.32 17.88
CA GLU A 218 0.75 -9.13 18.05
C GLU A 218 -0.47 -8.33 17.60
N ILE A 219 -1.24 -8.92 16.70
CA ILE A 219 -2.46 -8.37 16.11
C ILE A 219 -3.62 -9.20 16.65
N LEU A 220 -4.50 -8.55 17.40
CA LEU A 220 -5.60 -9.16 18.13
C LEU A 220 -6.93 -8.77 17.50
N LEU A 221 -7.72 -9.76 17.13
CA LEU A 221 -9.15 -9.62 16.92
C LEU A 221 -9.82 -9.67 18.31
N LEU A 222 -10.32 -8.52 18.76
CA LEU A 222 -11.00 -8.43 20.05
C LEU A 222 -12.44 -8.96 19.92
N ASP A 223 -13.08 -8.58 18.82
CA ASP A 223 -14.41 -8.99 18.35
C ASP A 223 -14.51 -8.70 16.84
N GLU A 224 -15.67 -8.96 16.24
CA GLU A 224 -15.96 -8.74 14.81
C GLU A 224 -15.82 -7.27 14.34
N ASP A 225 -15.75 -6.32 15.29
CA ASP A 225 -15.69 -4.89 15.02
C ASP A 225 -14.36 -4.26 15.41
N ASN A 226 -13.48 -4.98 16.11
CA ASN A 226 -12.31 -4.40 16.73
C ASN A 226 -11.05 -5.24 16.51
N VAL A 227 -10.07 -4.65 15.82
CA VAL A 227 -8.70 -5.17 15.72
C VAL A 227 -7.72 -4.22 16.40
N ARG A 228 -6.76 -4.77 17.15
CA ARG A 228 -5.69 -3.98 17.81
C ARG A 228 -4.31 -4.57 17.63
N MET A 229 -3.31 -3.69 17.60
CA MET A 229 -1.89 -4.04 17.71
C MET A 229 -1.23 -3.15 18.76
N GLY A 230 -1.28 -3.60 20.02
CA GLY A 230 -0.82 -2.83 21.18
C GLY A 230 -1.43 -1.42 21.22
N ASN A 231 -0.58 -0.40 21.37
CA ASN A 231 -0.94 1.01 21.29
C ASN A 231 -0.63 1.64 19.91
N ARG A 232 -0.22 0.83 18.93
CA ARG A 232 0.27 1.31 17.63
C ARG A 232 -0.79 1.35 16.54
N LEU A 233 -1.80 0.48 16.64
CA LEU A 233 -2.90 0.42 15.67
C LEU A 233 -4.16 -0.04 16.38
N SER A 234 -5.27 0.65 16.12
CA SER A 234 -6.63 0.19 16.44
C SER A 234 -7.49 0.42 15.21
N ILE A 235 -8.27 -0.59 14.82
CA ILE A 235 -9.24 -0.53 13.73
C ILE A 235 -10.59 -0.86 14.35
N GLU A 236 -11.53 0.06 14.20
CA GLU A 236 -12.91 -0.08 14.67
C GLU A 236 -13.84 -0.03 13.46
N ARG A 237 -14.69 -1.05 13.31
CA ARG A 237 -15.71 -1.14 12.27
C ARG A 237 -17.05 -0.68 12.83
N LYS A 238 -17.66 0.26 12.13
CA LYS A 238 -19.09 0.58 12.20
C LYS A 238 -19.74 0.09 10.91
N PRO A 239 -21.08 0.01 10.85
CA PRO A 239 -21.75 -0.43 9.63
C PRO A 239 -21.25 0.31 8.39
N ASP A 240 -21.17 1.63 8.41
CA ASP A 240 -20.90 2.49 7.25
C ASP A 240 -19.50 3.15 7.25
N GLU A 241 -18.66 2.84 8.23
CA GLU A 241 -17.33 3.45 8.40
C GLU A 241 -16.36 2.49 9.09
N ILE A 242 -15.08 2.51 8.69
CA ILE A 242 -13.99 1.98 9.51
C ILE A 242 -13.15 3.14 10.03
N THR A 243 -13.01 3.24 11.34
CA THR A 243 -12.11 4.18 12.01
C THR A 243 -10.77 3.51 12.28
N ILE A 244 -9.67 4.17 11.91
CA ILE A 244 -8.30 3.66 12.08
C ILE A 244 -7.51 4.67 12.90
N HIS A 245 -7.16 4.27 14.12
CA HIS A 245 -6.19 4.99 14.94
C HIS A 245 -4.81 4.39 14.72
N SER A 246 -3.91 5.15 14.11
CA SER A 246 -2.54 4.70 13.81
C SER A 246 -1.55 5.54 14.59
N GLY A 247 -0.83 4.91 15.52
CA GLY A 247 0.40 5.39 16.17
C GLY A 247 1.66 4.80 15.52
N LEU A 248 1.56 4.29 14.29
CA LEU A 248 2.67 3.66 13.59
C LEU A 248 3.77 4.68 13.28
N TYR A 249 5.02 4.25 13.46
CA TYR A 249 6.22 5.01 13.10
C TYR A 249 6.36 6.36 13.82
N GLY A 250 5.78 6.50 15.01
CA GLY A 250 5.86 7.72 15.82
C GLY A 250 4.89 8.83 15.41
N GLY A 251 4.13 8.65 14.32
CA GLY A 251 3.02 9.52 13.96
C GLY A 251 1.70 8.96 14.48
N SER A 252 0.96 9.76 15.25
CA SER A 252 -0.40 9.43 15.68
C SER A 252 -1.43 10.15 14.80
N GLY A 253 -2.45 9.44 14.33
CA GLY A 253 -3.58 10.04 13.63
C GLY A 253 -4.81 9.15 13.67
N THR A 254 -5.97 9.78 13.53
CA THR A 254 -7.25 9.10 13.32
C THR A 254 -7.64 9.28 11.86
N TYR A 255 -8.07 8.19 11.25
CA TYR A 255 -8.51 8.17 9.87
C TYR A 255 -9.85 7.44 9.75
N HIS A 256 -10.61 7.83 8.74
CA HIS A 256 -11.91 7.29 8.42
C HIS A 256 -11.86 6.68 7.04
N LEU A 257 -12.38 5.46 6.91
CA LEU A 257 -12.60 4.78 5.65
C LEU A 257 -14.10 4.66 5.43
N ARG A 258 -14.58 5.19 4.30
CA ARG A 258 -15.97 5.08 3.87
C ARG A 258 -16.05 4.54 2.46
N ARG A 259 -17.11 3.80 2.15
CA ARG A 259 -17.32 3.22 0.81
C ARG A 259 -18.75 3.40 0.31
N SER A 260 -18.90 3.65 -0.98
CA SER A 260 -20.14 3.56 -1.74
C SER A 260 -19.96 2.55 -2.88
N ALA A 261 -20.98 2.40 -3.74
CA ALA A 261 -20.93 1.45 -4.86
C ALA A 261 -19.79 1.70 -5.86
N ASN A 262 -19.30 2.93 -5.96
CA ASN A 262 -18.30 3.35 -6.94
C ASN A 262 -17.16 4.17 -6.35
N ARG A 263 -17.05 4.25 -5.03
CA ARG A 263 -15.99 5.04 -4.37
C ARG A 263 -15.58 4.48 -3.02
N ILE A 264 -14.28 4.53 -2.73
CA ILE A 264 -13.73 4.40 -1.37
C ILE A 264 -12.95 5.67 -1.05
N VAL A 265 -13.13 6.19 0.16
CA VAL A 265 -12.37 7.36 0.65
C VAL A 265 -11.74 7.04 1.98
N PHE A 266 -10.45 7.32 2.08
CA PHE A 266 -9.67 7.25 3.31
C PHE A 266 -9.16 8.65 3.64
N TYR A 267 -9.47 9.17 4.83
CA TYR A 267 -9.16 10.57 5.16
C TYR A 267 -9.00 10.79 6.68
N ASN A 268 -8.22 11.80 7.09
CA ASN A 268 -8.21 12.32 8.47
C ASN A 268 -9.11 13.57 8.61
N ASP A 269 -9.13 14.17 9.80
CA ASP A 269 -9.90 15.40 10.08
C ASP A 269 -9.49 16.60 9.20
N ASP A 270 -8.26 16.62 8.69
CA ASP A 270 -7.72 17.63 7.77
C ASP A 270 -7.99 17.28 6.28
N LEU A 271 -8.77 16.24 6.01
CA LEU A 271 -9.08 15.72 4.67
C LEU A 271 -7.82 15.29 3.88
N GLU A 272 -6.76 14.90 4.57
CA GLU A 272 -5.58 14.26 3.99
C GLU A 272 -5.81 12.75 3.87
N GLY A 273 -5.42 12.18 2.73
CA GLY A 273 -5.60 10.76 2.46
C GLY A 273 -5.75 10.46 0.98
N PHE A 274 -6.69 9.59 0.62
CA PHE A 274 -6.95 9.26 -0.78
C PHE A 274 -8.43 8.99 -1.07
N ARG A 275 -8.76 9.13 -2.34
CA ARG A 275 -10.03 8.72 -2.94
C ARG A 275 -9.75 7.69 -4.03
N MET A 276 -10.50 6.60 -4.02
CA MET A 276 -10.52 5.58 -5.06
C MET A 276 -11.87 5.64 -5.75
N ASP A 277 -11.89 5.92 -7.05
CA ASP A 277 -13.10 5.86 -7.87
C ASP A 277 -13.08 4.56 -8.69
N PHE A 278 -14.20 3.86 -8.71
CA PHE A 278 -14.34 2.58 -9.40
C PHE A 278 -15.30 2.71 -10.60
N SER A 279 -14.91 2.04 -11.67
CA SER A 279 -15.79 1.62 -12.75
C SER A 279 -15.63 0.12 -12.98
N GLN A 280 -16.40 -0.45 -13.92
CA GLN A 280 -16.31 -1.89 -14.23
C GLN A 280 -14.91 -2.35 -14.66
N ARG A 281 -14.07 -1.46 -15.20
CA ARG A 281 -12.77 -1.81 -15.78
C ARG A 281 -11.64 -0.87 -15.36
N GLU A 282 -11.91 0.03 -14.43
CA GLU A 282 -10.92 1.02 -14.04
C GLU A 282 -11.05 1.35 -12.56
N LEU A 283 -9.89 1.41 -11.90
CA LEU A 283 -9.72 2.07 -10.61
C LEU A 283 -8.85 3.30 -10.82
N THR A 284 -9.35 4.47 -10.42
CA THR A 284 -8.54 5.68 -10.34
C THR A 284 -8.28 6.02 -8.88
N VAL A 285 -7.01 6.18 -8.51
CA VAL A 285 -6.60 6.55 -7.15
C VAL A 285 -6.08 7.97 -7.17
N TYR A 286 -6.73 8.86 -6.42
CA TYR A 286 -6.32 10.24 -6.19
C TYR A 286 -5.77 10.36 -4.78
N ARG A 287 -4.51 10.80 -4.63
CA ARG A 287 -3.94 11.06 -3.30
C ARG A 287 -3.81 12.55 -2.99
N ALA A 288 -4.25 12.92 -1.79
CA ALA A 288 -4.10 14.24 -1.20
C ALA A 288 -3.12 14.16 0.00
N THR A 289 -1.91 14.68 -0.14
CA THR A 289 -0.82 14.53 0.85
C THR A 289 -0.52 15.81 1.64
N GLY A 290 -1.46 16.76 1.72
CA GLY A 290 -1.25 18.02 2.47
C GLY A 290 -0.16 18.94 1.87
N GLY A 291 0.36 18.62 0.68
CA GLY A 291 1.42 19.36 -0.02
C GLY A 291 1.20 19.49 -1.54
N ILE A 292 2.27 19.83 -2.28
CA ILE A 292 2.27 20.27 -3.69
C ILE A 292 1.97 19.16 -4.71
N SER A 293 1.92 17.91 -4.28
CA SER A 293 1.75 16.77 -5.19
C SER A 293 0.46 16.01 -4.93
N THR A 294 -0.52 16.22 -5.80
CA THR A 294 -1.53 15.19 -6.09
C THR A 294 -0.96 14.26 -7.14
N TYR A 295 -1.10 12.95 -6.93
CA TYR A 295 -0.82 11.97 -7.97
C TYR A 295 -2.06 11.13 -8.23
N THR A 296 -2.24 10.81 -9.50
CA THR A 296 -3.26 9.91 -9.99
C THR A 296 -2.57 8.62 -10.44
N THR A 297 -3.08 7.50 -9.95
CA THR A 297 -2.72 6.18 -10.46
C THR A 297 -3.96 5.56 -11.06
N VAL A 298 -3.84 5.04 -12.27
CA VAL A 298 -4.92 4.33 -12.97
C VAL A 298 -4.59 2.85 -13.06
N TYR A 299 -5.57 2.01 -12.71
CA TYR A 299 -5.51 0.57 -12.88
C TYR A 299 -6.59 0.17 -13.87
N SER A 300 -6.20 -0.23 -15.08
CA SER A 300 -7.14 -0.74 -16.09
C SER A 300 -7.23 -2.26 -15.99
N ILE A 301 -8.43 -2.79 -15.77
CA ILE A 301 -8.72 -4.21 -15.56
C ILE A 301 -9.34 -4.80 -16.83
N GLY A 302 -8.68 -5.81 -17.40
CA GLY A 302 -9.17 -6.63 -18.50
C GLY A 302 -9.37 -8.09 -18.08
N GLU A 303 -10.35 -8.76 -18.68
CA GLU A 303 -10.60 -10.21 -18.54
C GLU A 303 -9.95 -11.01 -19.67
#